data_AF-A0A924PZW9-F1
#
_entry.id   AF-A0A924PZW9-F1
#
_cell.length_a   1.000
_cell.length_b   1.000
_cell.length_c   1.000
_cell.angle_alpha   90.00
_cell.angle_beta   90.00
_cell.angle_gamma   90.00
#
_symmetry.space_group_name_H-M   'P 1'
#
loop_
_entity.id
_entity.type
_entity.pdbx_description
1 polymer ?
#
loop_
_entity_poly.entity_id
_entity_poly.type
_entity_poly.pdbx_seq_one_letter_code
_entity_poly.pdbx_strand_id
1 'polypeptide(L)' 'MTQEMARSNGRPSADTVAEFLAAGYQEKDILRIVLAISVKVLSNFSNHAFGTELDAKFAAYKV' A
#
# COMPACT_ATOMS: atom_id res chain seq x y z
N MET A 1 6.74 1.48 8.03
CA MET A 1 6.68 2.27 6.77
C MET A 1 5.36 2.14 5.99
N THR A 2 5.10 1.11 5.16
CA THR A 2 3.92 1.09 4.25
C THR A 2 2.55 1.28 4.92
N GLN A 3 2.29 0.57 6.03
CA GLN A 3 1.02 0.73 6.76
C GLN A 3 0.85 2.14 7.32
N GLU A 4 1.94 2.74 7.80
CA GLU A 4 1.92 4.09 8.33
C GLU A 4 1.67 5.11 7.21
N MET A 5 2.38 5.00 6.09
CA MET A 5 2.14 5.81 4.89
C MET A 5 0.66 5.79 4.47
N ALA A 6 0.01 4.62 4.50
CA ALA A 6 -1.40 4.50 4.16
C ALA A 6 -2.32 5.16 5.20
N ARG A 7 -2.03 5.01 6.50
CA ARG A 7 -2.84 5.58 7.60
C ARG A 7 -2.66 7.09 7.75
N SER A 8 -1.47 7.61 7.48
CA SER A 8 -1.13 9.02 7.64
C SER A 8 -1.26 9.84 6.36
N ASN A 9 -1.79 9.25 5.29
CA ASN A 9 -1.89 9.87 3.96
C ASN A 9 -0.54 10.41 3.46
N GLY A 10 0.50 9.58 3.54
CA GLY A 10 1.85 9.88 3.04
C GLY A 10 2.69 10.77 3.95
N ARG A 11 2.33 10.88 5.25
CA ARG A 11 3.06 11.69 6.24
C ARG A 11 3.63 10.80 7.35
N PRO A 12 4.63 9.94 7.05
CA PRO A 12 5.24 9.09 8.06
C PRO A 12 6.02 9.94 9.07
N SER A 13 6.20 9.43 10.28
CA SER A 13 7.06 10.06 11.28
C SER A 13 8.53 10.02 10.84
N ALA A 14 9.34 10.94 11.37
CA ALA A 14 10.78 10.95 11.14
C ALA A 14 11.45 9.65 11.63
N ASP A 15 11.00 9.13 12.77
CA ASP A 15 11.52 7.88 13.35
C ASP A 15 11.27 6.69 12.42
N THR A 16 10.06 6.58 11.85
CA THR A 16 9.74 5.53 10.87
C THR A 16 10.60 5.63 9.61
N VAL A 17 10.87 6.85 9.14
CA VAL A 17 11.77 7.06 8.00
C VAL A 17 13.19 6.63 8.35
N ALA A 18 13.69 7.02 9.53
CA ALA A 18 15.00 6.64 10.01
C ALA A 18 15.15 5.12 10.16
N GLU A 19 14.19 4.43 10.77
CA GLU A 19 14.17 2.96 10.89
C GLU A 19 14.18 2.28 9.51
N PHE A 20 13.40 2.81 8.57
CA PHE A 20 13.32 2.27 7.22
C PHE A 20 14.66 2.39 6.47
N LEU A 21 15.33 3.53 6.57
CA LEU A 21 16.65 3.73 5.97
C LEU A 21 17.74 2.91 6.69
N ALA A 22 17.67 2.81 8.03
CA ALA A 22 18.59 1.99 8.82
C ALA A 22 18.50 0.50 8.50
N ALA A 23 17.33 0.03 8.06
CA ALA A 23 17.13 -1.34 7.57
C ALA A 23 17.75 -1.60 6.17
N GLY A 24 18.39 -0.60 5.55
CA GLY A 24 19.10 -0.72 4.27
C GLY A 24 18.28 -0.32 3.05
N TYR A 25 17.06 0.18 3.23
CA TYR A 25 16.27 0.75 2.13
C TYR A 25 16.73 2.17 1.79
N GLN A 26 16.36 2.63 0.60
CA GLN A 26 16.74 3.94 0.10
C GLN A 26 15.52 4.85 -0.03
N GLU A 27 15.72 6.17 -0.11
CA GLU A 27 14.63 7.14 -0.31
C GLU A 27 13.80 6.83 -1.57
N LYS A 28 14.44 6.32 -2.63
CA LYS A 28 13.73 5.85 -3.84
C LYS A 28 12.76 4.70 -3.58
N ASP A 29 12.90 3.96 -2.49
CA ASP A 29 11.96 2.90 -2.10
C ASP A 29 10.71 3.49 -1.43
N ILE A 30 10.82 4.66 -0.80
CA ILE A 30 9.65 5.42 -0.33
C ILE A 30 8.79 5.84 -1.53
N LEU A 31 9.40 6.28 -2.64
CA LEU A 31 8.67 6.58 -3.88
C LEU A 31 7.96 5.34 -4.45
N ARG A 32 8.58 4.15 -4.35
CA ARG A 32 7.94 2.89 -4.75
C ARG A 32 6.74 2.55 -3.86
N ILE A 33 6.83 2.84 -2.57
CA ILE A 33 5.71 2.67 -1.63
C ILE A 33 4.56 3.62 -1.99
N VAL A 34 4.85 4.89 -2.30
CA VAL A 34 3.84 5.84 -2.78
C VAL A 34 3.16 5.31 -4.04
N LEU A 35 3.93 4.85 -5.03
CA LEU A 35 3.37 4.26 -6.26
C LEU A 35 2.45 3.07 -5.96
N ALA A 36 2.89 2.14 -5.12
CA ALA A 36 2.11 0.96 -4.75
C ALA A 36 0.80 1.34 -4.02
N ILE A 37 0.84 2.31 -3.12
CA ILE A 37 -0.35 2.82 -2.44
C ILE A 37 -1.32 3.45 -3.44
N SER A 38 -0.84 4.31 -4.35
CA SER A 38 -1.70 4.94 -5.37
C SER A 38 -2.41 3.92 -6.25
N VAL A 39 -1.69 2.88 -6.72
CA VAL A 39 -2.29 1.78 -7.50
C VAL A 39 -3.33 1.03 -6.68
N LYS A 40 -3.08 0.82 -5.38
CA LYS A 40 -4.06 0.14 -4.51
C LYS A 40 -5.26 1.00 -4.16
N VAL A 41 -5.11 2.31 -4.01
CA VAL A 41 -6.25 3.23 -3.88
C VAL A 41 -7.14 3.11 -5.10
N LEU A 42 -6.57 3.22 -6.31
CA LEU A 42 -7.31 3.05 -7.56
C LEU A 42 -8.02 1.69 -7.60
N SER A 43 -7.29 0.59 -7.45
CA SER A 43 -7.85 -0.77 -7.54
C SER A 43 -8.92 -1.05 -6.48
N ASN A 44 -8.67 -0.70 -5.22
CA ASN A 44 -9.61 -0.96 -4.14
C ASN A 44 -10.88 -0.12 -4.28
N PHE A 45 -10.74 1.17 -4.65
CA PHE A 45 -11.89 2.04 -4.82
C PHE A 45 -12.74 1.60 -6.01
N SER A 46 -12.12 1.21 -7.13
CA SER A 46 -12.85 0.62 -8.25
C SER A 46 -13.61 -0.64 -7.81
N ASN A 47 -12.97 -1.58 -7.13
CA ASN A 47 -13.66 -2.81 -6.70
C ASN A 47 -14.82 -2.54 -5.73
N HIS A 48 -14.64 -1.62 -4.78
CA HIS A 48 -15.72 -1.25 -3.86
C HIS A 48 -16.85 -0.51 -4.57
N ALA A 49 -16.54 0.41 -5.49
CA ALA A 49 -17.56 1.20 -6.20
C ALA A 49 -18.43 0.36 -7.14
N PHE A 50 -17.84 -0.68 -7.75
CA PHE A 50 -18.53 -1.51 -8.75
C PHE A 50 -18.93 -2.89 -8.24
N GLY A 51 -18.63 -3.22 -6.98
CA GLY A 51 -18.95 -4.53 -6.40
C GLY A 51 -18.30 -5.68 -7.17
N THR A 52 -17.04 -5.51 -7.60
CA THR A 52 -16.34 -6.51 -8.42
C THR A 52 -16.31 -7.86 -7.71
N GLU A 53 -16.93 -8.88 -8.31
CA GLU A 53 -16.95 -10.26 -7.80
C GLU A 53 -15.57 -10.93 -7.93
N LEU A 54 -15.31 -11.89 -7.03
CA LEU A 54 -14.08 -12.67 -7.05
C LEU A 54 -14.12 -13.70 -8.18
N ASP A 55 -13.08 -13.72 -9.03
CA ASP A 55 -12.94 -14.76 -10.06
C ASP A 55 -12.95 -16.17 -9.43
N ALA A 56 -13.63 -17.11 -10.08
CA ALA A 56 -13.74 -18.50 -9.60
C ALA A 56 -12.38 -19.18 -9.33
N LYS A 57 -11.35 -18.86 -10.14
CA LYS A 57 -9.97 -19.36 -9.95
C LYS A 57 -9.36 -18.98 -8.58
N PHE A 58 -9.88 -17.94 -7.93
CA PHE A 58 -9.43 -17.47 -6.63
C PHE A 58 -10.39 -17.82 -5.49
N ALA A 59 -11.46 -18.58 -5.75
CA ALA A 59 -12.48 -18.90 -4.75
C ALA A 59 -11.91 -19.56 -3.48
N ALA A 60 -10.82 -20.33 -3.60
CA ALA A 60 -10.13 -20.96 -2.46
C ALA A 60 -9.53 -19.95 -1.46
N TYR A 61 -9.38 -18.68 -1.86
CA TYR A 61 -8.85 -17.59 -1.03
C TYR A 61 -9.94 -16.61 -0.58
N LYS A 62 -11.22 -16.90 -0.82
CA LYS A 62 -12.32 -16.07 -0.32
C LYS A 62 -12.35 -16.16 1.20
N VAL A 63 -12.16 -15.00 1.85
CA VAL A 63 -12.19 -14.84 3.32
C VAL A 63 -13.62 -14.56 3.77
#